data_AF-A0A2N3L0T4-F1
#
_entry.id   AF-A0A2N3L0T4-F1
#
_cell.length_a   1.000
_cell.length_b   1.000
_cell.length_c   1.000
_cell.angle_alpha   90.00
_cell.angle_beta   90.00
_cell.angle_gamma   90.00
#
_symmetry.space_group_name_H-M   'P 1'
#
loop_
_entity.id
_entity.type
_entity.pdbx_description
1 polymer ?
#
loop_
_entity_poly.entity_id
_entity_poly.type
_entity_poly.pdbx_seq_one_letter_code
_entity_poly.pdbx_strand_id
1 'polypeptide(L)'
;MFGGIGSFFGKLFGTDKALGGIVDGVANSLDKLVYTDEEKAEDHAKSVTEARRMVVDWMAATSGQNLARRLIALAITGVWLGMYLLSVMANMIAVFVETDDKLVELSIIARNSANDMGSAVMLILAFYFAAPHMGDIASAALGKMKTDRGG
;
A
#
# COMPACT_ATOMS: atom_id res chain seq x y z
N MET A 1 12.99 -12.62 22.70
CA MET A 1 13.27 -12.84 21.26
C MET A 1 12.12 -12.35 20.37
N PHE A 2 11.50 -11.19 20.67
CA PHE A 2 10.28 -10.68 19.97
C PHE A 2 10.44 -9.26 19.38
N GLY A 3 11.65 -8.70 19.35
CA GLY A 3 11.88 -7.31 18.90
C GLY A 3 11.84 -7.08 17.38
N GLY A 4 11.91 -8.16 16.57
CA GLY A 4 12.00 -8.05 15.11
C GLY A 4 10.69 -7.64 14.43
N ILE A 5 9.55 -8.12 14.92
CA ILE A 5 8.24 -7.89 14.30
C ILE A 5 7.79 -6.44 14.55
N GLY A 6 7.92 -5.94 15.77
CA GLY A 6 7.61 -4.54 16.09
C GLY A 6 8.49 -3.53 15.33
N SER A 7 9.78 -3.85 15.12
CA SER A 7 10.70 -2.99 14.38
C SER A 7 10.42 -2.97 12.87
N PHE A 8 10.01 -4.10 12.28
CA PHE A 8 9.66 -4.19 10.87
C PHE A 8 8.35 -3.44 10.57
N PHE A 9 7.31 -3.66 11.38
CA PHE A 9 6.04 -2.93 11.25
C PHE A 9 6.21 -1.44 11.60
N GLY A 10 7.03 -1.09 12.60
CA GLY A 10 7.37 0.30 12.91
C GLY A 10 8.10 1.04 11.78
N LYS A 11 8.87 0.34 10.93
CA LYS A 11 9.48 0.93 9.72
C LYS A 11 8.51 0.99 8.53
N LEU A 12 7.57 0.05 8.44
CA LEU A 12 6.57 0.01 7.38
C LEU A 12 5.45 1.04 7.59
N PHE A 13 5.09 1.31 8.85
CA PHE A 13 4.03 2.24 9.26
C PHE A 13 4.55 3.57 9.84
N GLY A 14 5.83 3.67 10.24
CA GLY A 14 6.46 4.87 10.82
C GLY A 14 6.97 5.89 9.81
N THR A 15 6.35 5.96 8.64
CA THR A 15 6.70 6.88 7.54
C THR A 15 6.13 8.29 7.75
N ASP A 16 5.68 8.63 8.96
CA ASP A 16 5.28 10.01 9.31
C ASP A 16 6.43 11.01 9.13
N LYS A 17 7.69 10.57 9.24
CA LYS A 17 8.87 11.41 8.96
C LYS A 17 9.14 11.64 7.47
N ALA A 18 8.61 10.82 6.56
CA ALA A 18 8.81 11.03 5.12
C ALA A 18 7.69 11.87 4.49
N LEU A 19 6.53 11.97 5.14
CA LEU A 19 5.48 12.90 4.72
C LEU A 19 5.89 14.36 4.92
N GLY A 20 6.64 14.67 5.98
CA GLY A 20 7.18 16.03 6.22
C GLY A 20 8.12 16.50 5.08
N GLY A 21 9.01 15.63 4.60
CA GLY A 21 9.95 15.97 3.53
C GLY A 21 9.32 16.18 2.15
N ILE A 22 8.16 15.56 1.89
CA ILE A 22 7.41 15.76 0.63
C ILE A 22 6.61 17.08 0.70
N VAL A 23 6.07 17.43 1.87
CA VAL A 23 5.38 18.71 2.09
C VAL A 23 6.36 19.89 1.99
N ASP A 24 7.57 19.76 2.54
CA ASP A 24 8.62 20.78 2.43
C ASP A 24 9.15 20.93 1.00
N GLY A 25 9.21 19.84 0.22
CA GLY A 25 9.62 19.86 -1.18
C GLY A 25 8.61 20.56 -2.11
N VAL A 26 7.31 20.40 -1.83
CA VAL A 26 6.24 21.04 -2.61
C VAL A 26 6.09 22.52 -2.23
N ALA A 27 6.21 22.87 -0.95
CA ALA A 27 6.19 24.25 -0.47
C ALA A 27 7.29 25.09 -1.14
N ASN A 28 8.52 24.57 -1.23
CA ASN A 28 9.65 25.25 -1.87
C ASN A 28 9.58 25.30 -3.41
N SER A 29 8.84 24.38 -4.05
CA SER A 29 8.65 24.38 -5.51
C SER A 29 7.57 25.37 -5.97
N LEU A 30 6.60 25.62 -5.09
CA LEU A 30 5.46 26.49 -5.36
C LEU A 30 5.70 27.95 -4.95
N ASP A 31 6.78 28.24 -4.22
CA ASP A 31 7.20 29.58 -3.79
C ASP A 31 8.17 30.27 -4.77
N LYS A 32 8.50 29.60 -5.89
CA LYS A 32 9.52 30.04 -6.85
C LYS A 32 8.98 30.56 -8.19
N LEU A 33 7.66 30.72 -8.32
CA LEU A 33 7.02 31.35 -9.48
C LEU A 33 6.47 32.73 -9.09
N VAL A 34 7.33 33.72 -9.32
CA VAL A 34 7.18 35.18 -9.13
C VAL A 34 5.89 35.76 -9.73
N TYR A 35 5.26 36.73 -9.03
CA TYR A 35 4.73 37.98 -9.62
C TYR A 35 4.42 39.03 -8.52
N THR A 36 5.06 40.20 -8.59
CA THR A 36 4.79 41.43 -7.81
C THR A 36 3.86 42.35 -8.65
N ASP A 37 3.15 43.39 -8.19
CA ASP A 37 3.53 44.46 -7.26
C ASP A 37 2.40 44.83 -6.26
N GLU A 38 2.75 44.59 -4.99
CA GLU A 38 2.38 45.24 -3.72
C GLU A 38 0.93 45.31 -3.21
N GLU A 39 -0.13 45.40 -4.03
CA GLU A 39 -1.53 45.30 -3.50
C GLU A 39 -2.29 44.08 -4.02
N LYS A 40 -1.96 43.57 -5.21
CA LYS A 40 -2.50 42.29 -5.71
C LYS A 40 -1.78 41.07 -5.13
N ALA A 41 -0.57 41.25 -4.62
CA ALA A 41 0.26 40.18 -4.09
C ALA A 41 -0.21 39.70 -2.71
N GLU A 42 -0.74 40.58 -1.84
CA GLU A 42 -1.24 40.14 -0.54
C GLU A 42 -2.49 39.26 -0.66
N ASP A 43 -3.47 39.65 -1.47
CA ASP A 43 -4.71 38.88 -1.63
C ASP A 43 -4.53 37.64 -2.51
N HIS A 44 -3.65 37.70 -3.53
CA HIS A 44 -3.31 36.52 -4.32
C HIS A 44 -2.43 35.54 -3.54
N ALA A 45 -1.45 36.02 -2.76
CA ALA A 45 -0.66 35.15 -1.89
C ALA A 45 -1.52 34.57 -0.76
N LYS A 46 -2.43 35.34 -0.16
CA LYS A 46 -3.38 34.82 0.85
C LYS A 46 -4.31 33.77 0.24
N SER A 47 -4.93 34.03 -0.91
CA SER A 47 -5.84 33.06 -1.55
C SER A 47 -5.13 31.81 -2.07
N VAL A 48 -3.90 31.92 -2.58
CA VAL A 48 -3.08 30.77 -2.99
C VAL A 48 -2.59 29.99 -1.77
N THR A 49 -2.18 30.67 -0.69
CA THR A 49 -1.76 30.03 0.56
C THR A 49 -2.93 29.35 1.25
N GLU A 50 -4.11 29.96 1.24
CA GLU A 50 -5.35 29.41 1.81
C GLU A 50 -5.86 28.22 0.98
N ALA A 51 -5.80 28.30 -0.35
CA ALA A 51 -6.11 27.17 -1.23
C ALA A 51 -5.13 26.00 -1.03
N ARG A 52 -3.83 26.27 -0.93
CA ARG A 52 -2.82 25.24 -0.61
C ARG A 52 -3.06 24.64 0.77
N ARG A 53 -3.38 25.47 1.76
CA ARG A 53 -3.69 25.03 3.13
C ARG A 53 -4.95 24.17 3.14
N MET A 54 -5.99 24.53 2.41
CA MET A 54 -7.20 23.71 2.26
C MET A 54 -6.89 22.34 1.62
N VAL A 55 -6.03 22.31 0.60
CA VAL A 55 -5.58 21.05 -0.02
C VAL A 55 -4.75 20.22 0.96
N VAL A 56 -3.82 20.85 1.70
CA VAL A 56 -3.00 20.17 2.71
C VAL A 56 -3.86 19.63 3.85
N ASP A 57 -4.81 20.42 4.35
CA ASP A 57 -5.73 20.03 5.42
C ASP A 57 -6.65 18.89 4.95
N TRP A 58 -7.13 18.95 3.70
CA TRP A 58 -7.90 17.86 3.09
C TRP A 58 -7.05 16.59 2.91
N MET A 59 -5.81 16.72 2.45
CA MET A 59 -4.89 15.59 2.33
C MET A 59 -4.55 15.00 3.70
N ALA A 60 -4.30 15.83 4.71
CA ALA A 60 -4.04 15.40 6.08
C ALA A 60 -5.25 14.64 6.65
N ALA A 61 -6.46 15.18 6.49
CA ALA A 61 -7.71 14.56 6.93
C ALA A 61 -8.01 13.23 6.21
N THR A 62 -7.63 13.08 4.94
CA THR A 62 -7.91 11.88 4.13
C THR A 62 -6.77 10.85 4.13
N SER A 63 -5.56 11.24 4.54
CA SER A 63 -4.38 10.36 4.57
C SER A 63 -4.58 9.14 5.48
N GLY A 64 -5.16 9.33 6.67
CA GLY A 64 -5.42 8.25 7.62
C GLY A 64 -6.40 7.20 7.08
N GLN A 65 -7.40 7.62 6.31
CA GLN A 65 -8.36 6.70 5.69
C GLN A 65 -7.70 5.83 4.61
N ASN A 66 -6.80 6.41 3.81
CA ASN A 66 -6.07 5.68 2.79
C ASN A 66 -5.12 4.64 3.41
N LEU A 67 -4.46 4.99 4.51
CA LEU A 67 -3.61 4.05 5.26
C LEU A 67 -4.43 2.92 5.89
N ALA A 68 -5.54 3.25 6.56
CA ALA A 68 -6.42 2.28 7.21
C ALA A 68 -6.96 1.23 6.20
N ARG A 69 -7.32 1.69 5.00
CA ARG A 69 -7.82 0.81 3.94
C ARG A 69 -6.76 -0.19 3.46
N ARG A 70 -5.51 0.24 3.30
CA ARG A 70 -4.38 -0.64 2.96
C ARG A 70 -4.05 -1.60 4.10
N LEU A 71 -4.13 -1.14 5.35
CA LEU A 71 -3.90 -1.97 6.53
C LEU A 71 -4.95 -3.10 6.64
N ILE A 72 -6.22 -2.81 6.41
CA ILE A 72 -7.28 -3.83 6.41
C ILE A 72 -7.03 -4.86 5.29
N ALA A 73 -6.67 -4.41 4.09
CA ALA A 73 -6.34 -5.29 2.97
C ALA A 73 -5.14 -6.21 3.32
N LEU A 74 -4.09 -5.66 3.94
CA LEU A 74 -2.93 -6.42 4.41
C LEU A 74 -3.32 -7.42 5.51
N ALA A 75 -4.15 -7.01 6.47
CA ALA A 75 -4.57 -7.87 7.59
C ALA A 75 -5.37 -9.09 7.09
N ILE A 76 -6.35 -8.87 6.21
CA ILE A 76 -7.17 -9.96 5.64
C ILE A 76 -6.28 -10.91 4.81
N THR A 77 -5.41 -10.36 3.96
CA THR A 77 -4.46 -11.16 3.17
C THR A 77 -3.51 -11.93 4.07
N GLY A 78 -3.05 -11.33 5.18
CA GLY A 78 -2.16 -11.96 6.14
C GLY A 78 -2.81 -13.16 6.84
N VAL A 79 -4.08 -13.06 7.23
CA VAL A 79 -4.84 -14.20 7.78
C VAL A 79 -4.98 -15.31 6.75
N TRP A 80 -5.33 -14.96 5.50
CA TRP A 80 -5.43 -15.92 4.40
C TRP A 80 -4.10 -16.65 4.14
N LEU A 81 -3.00 -15.90 4.01
CA LEU A 81 -1.68 -16.44 3.81
C LEU A 81 -1.25 -17.31 5.00
N GLY A 82 -1.60 -16.88 6.22
CA GLY A 82 -1.35 -17.64 7.45
C GLY A 82 -2.00 -19.02 7.43
N MET A 83 -3.28 -19.12 7.03
CA MET A 83 -3.97 -20.41 6.88
C MET A 83 -3.28 -21.31 5.84
N TYR A 84 -2.85 -20.73 4.72
CA TYR A 84 -2.15 -21.47 3.68
C TYR A 84 -0.79 -21.99 4.17
N LEU A 85 -0.02 -21.15 4.85
CA LEU A 85 1.28 -21.54 5.44
C LEU A 85 1.11 -22.63 6.51
N LEU A 86 0.11 -22.51 7.39
CA LEU A 86 -0.19 -23.53 8.40
C LEU A 86 -0.57 -24.87 7.75
N SER A 87 -1.37 -24.84 6.68
CA SER A 87 -1.70 -26.05 5.90
C SER A 87 -0.45 -26.71 5.31
N VAL A 88 0.46 -25.92 4.73
CA VAL A 88 1.72 -26.43 4.17
C VAL A 88 2.62 -27.00 5.27
N MET A 89 2.76 -26.30 6.39
CA MET A 89 3.56 -26.78 7.53
C MET A 89 3.00 -28.08 8.10
N ALA A 90 1.67 -28.19 8.27
CA ALA A 90 1.03 -29.42 8.74
C ALA A 90 1.31 -30.60 7.80
N ASN A 91 1.23 -30.39 6.48
CA ASN A 91 1.60 -31.40 5.48
C ASN A 91 3.07 -31.80 5.56
N MET A 92 3.99 -30.84 5.72
CA MET A 92 5.42 -31.14 5.86
C MET A 92 5.70 -32.00 7.10
N ILE A 93 5.06 -31.68 8.23
CA ILE A 93 5.23 -32.44 9.48
C ILE A 93 4.60 -33.82 9.38
N ALA A 94 3.44 -33.95 8.72
CA ALA A 94 2.75 -35.23 8.54
C ALA A 94 3.60 -36.30 7.84
N VAL A 95 4.56 -35.91 6.99
CA VAL A 95 5.50 -36.84 6.34
C VAL A 95 6.44 -37.50 7.35
N PHE A 96 6.79 -36.81 8.44
CA PHE A 96 7.74 -37.29 9.44
C PHE A 96 7.07 -37.97 10.64
N VAL A 97 5.76 -37.79 10.80
CA VAL A 97 4.97 -38.41 11.86
C VAL A 97 4.25 -39.59 11.24
N GLU A 98 4.88 -40.77 11.31
CA GLU A 98 4.20 -42.02 10.99
C GLU A 98 2.91 -42.07 11.84
N THR A 99 1.74 -42.20 11.20
CA THR A 99 0.41 -42.45 11.79
C THR A 99 -0.50 -41.30 12.27
N ASP A 100 -0.21 -40.01 12.08
CA ASP A 100 -1.16 -38.96 12.53
C ASP A 100 -2.09 -38.44 11.41
N ASP A 101 -3.16 -39.20 11.13
CA ASP A 101 -4.25 -38.83 10.20
C ASP A 101 -4.83 -37.43 10.51
N LYS A 102 -4.75 -37.00 11.77
CA LYS A 102 -5.24 -35.68 12.21
C LYS A 102 -4.41 -34.52 11.67
N LEU A 103 -3.10 -34.70 11.46
CA LEU A 103 -2.26 -33.66 10.87
C LEU A 103 -2.58 -33.47 9.38
N VAL A 104 -2.84 -34.58 8.69
CA VAL A 104 -3.31 -34.55 7.29
C VAL A 104 -4.69 -33.88 7.22
N GLU A 105 -5.62 -34.26 8.09
CA GLU A 105 -6.95 -33.67 8.17
C GLU A 105 -6.91 -32.16 8.49
N LEU A 106 -6.10 -31.74 9.47
CA LEU A 106 -5.85 -30.33 9.78
C LEU A 106 -5.35 -29.57 8.56
N SER A 107 -4.41 -30.16 7.83
CA SER A 107 -3.84 -29.54 6.63
C SER A 107 -4.90 -29.32 5.54
N ILE A 108 -5.84 -30.27 5.39
CA ILE A 108 -6.93 -30.21 4.42
C ILE A 108 -7.94 -29.14 4.84
N ILE A 109 -8.35 -29.12 6.11
CA ILE A 109 -9.28 -28.12 6.64
C ILE A 109 -8.71 -26.71 6.42
N ALA A 110 -7.47 -26.47 6.84
CA ALA A 110 -6.81 -25.17 6.68
C ALA A 110 -6.65 -24.77 5.20
N ARG A 111 -6.34 -25.75 4.31
CA ARG A 111 -6.27 -25.51 2.86
C ARG A 111 -7.62 -25.10 2.29
N ASN A 112 -8.68 -25.81 2.66
CA ASN A 112 -10.03 -25.56 2.16
C ASN A 112 -10.52 -24.18 2.59
N SER A 113 -10.34 -23.82 3.86
CA SER A 113 -10.65 -22.48 4.36
C SER A 113 -9.87 -21.38 3.61
N ALA A 114 -8.59 -21.62 3.29
CA ALA A 114 -7.81 -20.68 2.47
C ALA A 114 -8.32 -20.60 1.02
N ASN A 115 -8.70 -21.72 0.41
CA ASN A 115 -9.22 -21.76 -0.95
C ASN A 115 -10.57 -21.04 -1.08
N ASP A 116 -11.48 -21.23 -0.12
CA ASP A 116 -12.79 -20.57 -0.10
C ASP A 116 -12.66 -19.04 -0.06
N MET A 117 -11.64 -18.55 0.64
CA MET A 117 -11.32 -17.12 0.70
C MET A 117 -10.47 -16.61 -0.48
N GLY A 118 -9.92 -17.52 -1.31
CA GLY A 118 -8.93 -17.18 -2.33
C GLY A 118 -9.44 -16.16 -3.35
N SER A 119 -10.66 -16.32 -3.85
CA SER A 119 -11.25 -15.39 -4.84
C SER A 119 -11.43 -13.98 -4.27
N ALA A 120 -11.96 -13.86 -3.06
CA ALA A 120 -12.15 -12.59 -2.38
C ALA A 120 -10.82 -11.88 -2.08
N VAL A 121 -9.80 -12.63 -1.64
CA VAL A 121 -8.47 -12.08 -1.34
C VAL A 121 -7.77 -11.63 -2.61
N MET A 122 -7.86 -12.39 -3.70
CA MET A 122 -7.27 -11.99 -4.99
C MET A 122 -7.90 -10.69 -5.53
N LEU A 123 -9.21 -10.50 -5.33
CA LEU A 123 -9.89 -9.25 -5.66
C LEU A 123 -9.38 -8.08 -4.80
N ILE A 124 -9.25 -8.28 -3.48
CA ILE A 124 -8.67 -7.29 -2.56
C ILE A 124 -7.25 -6.90 -3.00
N LEU A 125 -6.41 -7.88 -3.33
CA LEU A 125 -5.04 -7.65 -3.80
C LEU A 125 -5.02 -6.86 -5.12
N ALA A 126 -5.86 -7.23 -6.07
CA ALA A 126 -5.98 -6.53 -7.34
C ALA A 126 -6.38 -5.06 -7.14
N PHE A 127 -7.40 -4.78 -6.32
CA PHE A 127 -7.87 -3.41 -6.10
C PHE A 127 -6.91 -2.56 -5.27
N TYR A 128 -6.26 -3.12 -4.24
CA TYR A 128 -5.48 -2.32 -3.30
C TYR A 128 -4.00 -2.24 -3.57
N PHE A 129 -3.43 -3.28 -4.20
CA PHE A 129 -2.00 -3.36 -4.46
C PHE A 129 -1.67 -3.31 -5.95
N ALA A 130 -2.49 -3.89 -6.83
CA ALA A 130 -2.23 -3.85 -8.26
C ALA A 130 -2.71 -2.54 -8.93
N ALA A 131 -3.93 -2.08 -8.62
CA ALA A 131 -4.54 -0.92 -9.27
C ALA A 131 -3.68 0.38 -9.25
N PRO A 132 -3.00 0.75 -8.15
CA PRO A 132 -2.15 1.94 -8.12
C PRO A 132 -0.96 1.87 -9.10
N HIS A 133 -0.50 0.67 -9.44
CA HIS A 133 0.66 0.44 -10.31
C HIS A 133 0.28 0.16 -11.78
N MET A 134 -1.01 0.02 -12.10
CA MET A 134 -1.48 -0.21 -13.47
C MET A 134 -1.14 0.95 -14.41
N GLY A 135 -1.10 2.20 -13.90
CA GLY A 135 -0.71 3.37 -14.69
C GLY A 135 0.77 3.35 -15.10
N ASP A 136 1.65 2.87 -14.22
CA ASP A 136 3.09 2.74 -14.51
C ASP A 136 3.34 1.63 -15.53
N ILE A 137 2.63 0.51 -15.40
CA ILE A 137 2.69 -0.63 -16.32
C ILE A 137 2.19 -0.21 -17.72
N ALA A 138 1.06 0.51 -17.78
CA ALA A 138 0.51 1.03 -19.04
C ALA A 138 1.47 2.04 -19.70
N SER A 139 2.04 2.95 -18.92
CA SER A 139 3.03 3.92 -19.37
C SER A 139 4.29 3.24 -19.93
N ALA A 140 4.80 2.21 -19.26
CA ALA A 140 5.95 1.44 -19.71
C ALA A 140 5.66 0.65 -21.01
N ALA A 141 4.46 0.08 -21.15
CA ALA A 141 4.04 -0.63 -22.35
C ALA A 141 3.87 0.31 -23.55
N LEU A 142 3.26 1.48 -23.34
CA LEU A 142 3.09 2.51 -24.37
C LEU A 142 4.43 3.13 -24.79
N GLY A 143 5.36 3.32 -23.85
CA GLY A 143 6.72 3.77 -24.12
C GLY A 143 7.52 2.79 -25.00
N LYS A 144 7.38 1.47 -24.74
CA LYS A 144 7.97 0.44 -25.60
C LYS A 144 7.38 0.46 -27.02
N MET A 145 6.05 0.53 -27.15
CA MET A 145 5.40 0.57 -28.48
C MET A 145 5.76 1.82 -29.30
N LYS A 146 5.98 2.96 -28.64
CA LYS A 146 6.45 4.18 -29.31
C LYS A 146 7.89 4.02 -29.83
N THR A 147 8.73 3.29 -29.11
CA THR A 147 10.13 3.03 -29.50
C THR A 147 10.19 2.02 -30.65
N ASP A 148 9.35 1.00 -30.64
CA ASP A 148 9.30 -0.06 -31.68
C ASP A 148 8.72 0.40 -33.03
N ARG A 149 7.95 1.50 -33.04
CA ARG A 149 7.38 2.10 -34.26
C ARG A 149 8.24 3.25 -34.85
N GLY A 150 9.39 3.54 -34.25
CA GLY A 150 10.28 4.63 -34.63
C GLY A 150 11.59 4.21 -35.30
N GLY A 151 11.68 2.98 -35.81
CA GLY A 151 12.80 2.47 -36.61
C GLY A 151 12.39 2.21 -38.05
#